data_AF-A0A350XHL0-F1
#
_entry.id   AF-A0A350XHL0-F1
#
_cell.length_a   1.000
_cell.length_b   1.000
_cell.length_c   1.000
_cell.angle_alpha   90.00
_cell.angle_beta   90.00
_cell.angle_gamma   90.00
#
_symmetry.space_group_name_H-M   'P 1'
#
loop_
_entity.id
_entity.type
_entity.pdbx_description
1 polymer ?
#
loop_
_entity_poly.entity_id
_entity_poly.type
_entity_poly.pdbx_seq_one_letter_code
_entity_poly.pdbx_strand_id
1 'polypeptide(L)'
;MIVDISLFGSIASQYEDWRSVRSITTANAMINLLIEQVLKHQLAVALFVGLERFSEFVAQEEKYTRLGAICKQVLAFGIPDMAPPSIAGIKFIPIEPGSPLSRERFLVVNSPDFWAGMVATEVETSQRLSARGQWDGGWFYNRQMVDRVSLLVSQIAGWEYEPVQTRNYMQQNAHIAELNKRLLKQLEVVEIASHRRSMQLETLHEFSAILLQHQPLPCILRDTVQILSSIFGASNAAIALNLQGEQFMIFPLDGKLSTGNPRMSSLGQGASGQALNQSKLISVANAVKPGEKDLLMPEAVSLVSAPIQGRRRVYGVVTVGSKTPDAWNSEDAKTVMAIATGLAVIIEQKAQVSGDIVLQLRRARQLEQMLTKLRKPMARLLYLQQKLQDEAHLLPIQQELMAEVEGLYTEVAKTIWEP
;
A
#
# COMPACT_ATOMS: atom_id res chain seq x y z
N MET A 1 -1.43 -52.99 -9.40
CA MET A 1 -1.91 -52.26 -8.22
C MET A 1 -1.01 -51.05 -8.06
N ILE A 2 -1.39 -49.91 -8.62
CA ILE A 2 -0.68 -48.65 -8.38
C ILE A 2 -1.15 -48.21 -6.99
N VAL A 3 -0.22 -48.06 -6.07
CA VAL A 3 -0.50 -47.62 -4.71
C VAL A 3 -1.00 -46.18 -4.79
N ASP A 4 -2.14 -45.87 -4.18
CA ASP A 4 -2.64 -44.50 -3.98
C ASP A 4 -1.70 -43.75 -3.01
N ILE A 5 -0.55 -43.31 -3.52
CA ILE A 5 0.46 -42.61 -2.73
C ILE A 5 0.10 -41.12 -2.66
N SER A 6 -0.10 -40.63 -1.44
CA SER A 6 -0.21 -39.19 -1.14
C SER A 6 1.08 -38.72 -0.48
N LEU A 7 1.80 -37.78 -1.10
CA LEU A 7 3.02 -37.23 -0.49
C LEU A 7 2.64 -36.41 0.73
N PHE A 8 1.60 -35.58 0.61
CA PHE A 8 1.09 -34.77 1.71
C PHE A 8 0.68 -35.64 2.90
N GLY A 9 -0.18 -36.64 2.68
CA GLY A 9 -0.66 -37.55 3.72
C GLY A 9 0.46 -38.36 4.38
N SER A 10 1.51 -38.71 3.62
CA SER A 10 2.68 -39.39 4.17
C SER A 10 3.46 -38.54 5.17
N ILE A 11 3.43 -37.22 5.04
CA ILE A 11 4.12 -36.28 5.93
C ILE A 11 3.18 -35.81 7.05
N ALA A 12 1.96 -35.40 6.69
CA ALA A 12 0.97 -34.82 7.59
C ALA A 12 0.62 -35.73 8.79
N SER A 13 0.75 -37.05 8.60
CA SER A 13 0.47 -38.06 9.63
C SER A 13 1.59 -38.27 10.65
N GLN A 14 2.81 -37.79 10.38
CA GLN A 14 4.00 -38.14 11.18
C GLN A 14 4.77 -36.93 11.71
N TYR A 15 4.46 -35.73 11.23
CA TYR A 15 5.15 -34.51 11.62
C TYR A 15 4.13 -33.44 12.00
N GLU A 16 4.26 -32.91 13.22
CA GLU A 16 3.50 -31.75 13.71
C GLU A 16 4.26 -30.45 13.33
N ASP A 17 3.55 -29.32 13.24
CA ASP A 17 4.11 -27.96 13.04
C ASP A 17 4.80 -27.59 11.70
N TRP A 18 4.66 -28.38 10.63
CA TRP A 18 5.22 -28.03 9.31
C TRP A 18 4.26 -27.24 8.40
N ARG A 19 2.99 -27.06 8.79
CA ARG A 19 1.94 -26.45 7.95
C ARG A 19 2.04 -24.92 7.93
N SER A 20 2.51 -24.36 6.82
CA SER A 20 2.74 -22.92 6.62
C SER A 20 2.09 -22.35 5.36
N VAL A 21 1.47 -23.19 4.53
CA VAL A 21 0.82 -22.81 3.27
C VAL A 21 -0.69 -22.91 3.41
N ARG A 22 -1.39 -21.79 3.19
CA ARG A 22 -2.87 -21.72 3.21
C ARG A 22 -3.50 -21.32 1.89
N SER A 23 -2.68 -20.98 0.90
CA SER A 23 -3.13 -20.51 -0.41
C SER A 23 -2.22 -21.01 -1.52
N ILE A 24 -2.77 -21.19 -2.72
CA ILE A 24 -2.02 -21.54 -3.92
C ILE A 24 -0.96 -20.48 -4.27
N THR A 25 -1.23 -19.20 -3.99
CA THR A 25 -0.28 -18.11 -4.20
C THR A 25 0.97 -18.29 -3.33
N THR A 26 0.78 -18.65 -2.07
CA THR A 26 1.88 -18.93 -1.13
C THR A 26 2.66 -20.16 -1.56
N ALA A 27 1.97 -21.24 -1.96
CA ALA A 27 2.62 -22.46 -2.46
C ALA A 27 3.53 -22.16 -3.67
N ASN A 28 2.98 -21.45 -4.67
CA ASN A 28 3.72 -21.08 -5.88
C ASN A 28 4.91 -20.16 -5.59
N ALA A 29 4.76 -19.21 -4.65
CA ALA A 29 5.85 -18.34 -4.22
C ALA A 29 7.01 -19.15 -3.59
N MET A 30 6.69 -20.12 -2.72
CA MET A 30 7.69 -20.99 -2.09
C MET A 30 8.39 -21.90 -3.11
N ILE A 31 7.64 -22.53 -4.03
CA ILE A 31 8.19 -23.31 -5.14
C ILE A 31 9.16 -22.46 -5.97
N ASN A 32 8.76 -21.24 -6.33
CA ASN A 32 9.60 -20.36 -7.14
C ASN A 32 10.89 -19.94 -6.41
N LEU A 33 10.83 -19.68 -5.09
CA LEU A 33 12.03 -19.40 -4.30
C LEU A 33 13.05 -20.56 -4.34
N LEU A 34 12.56 -21.80 -4.23
CA LEU A 34 13.42 -22.99 -4.33
C LEU A 34 14.01 -23.15 -5.74
N ILE A 35 13.20 -22.99 -6.79
CA ILE A 35 13.67 -23.05 -8.19
C ILE A 35 14.72 -21.98 -8.46
N GLU A 36 14.49 -20.74 -8.05
CA GLU A 36 15.45 -19.66 -8.22
C GLU A 36 16.77 -19.93 -7.48
N GLN A 37 16.71 -20.57 -6.31
CA GLN A 37 17.91 -20.93 -5.57
C GLN A 37 18.75 -21.97 -6.32
N VAL A 38 18.10 -22.98 -6.90
CA VAL A 38 18.75 -23.98 -7.76
C VAL A 38 19.36 -23.32 -9.00
N LEU A 39 18.61 -22.48 -9.70
CA LEU A 39 19.06 -21.83 -10.93
C LEU A 39 20.21 -20.84 -10.70
N LYS A 40 20.14 -20.04 -9.63
CA LYS A 40 21.15 -19.01 -9.33
C LYS A 40 22.51 -19.62 -9.00
N HIS A 41 22.52 -20.69 -8.20
CA HIS A 41 23.75 -21.35 -7.76
C HIS A 41 24.14 -22.53 -8.65
N GLN A 42 23.40 -22.76 -9.74
CA GLN A 42 23.60 -23.87 -10.67
C GLN A 42 23.75 -25.22 -9.95
N LEU A 43 22.84 -25.48 -9.00
CA LEU A 43 22.94 -26.66 -8.13
C LEU A 43 22.58 -27.94 -8.90
N ALA A 44 23.52 -28.88 -8.98
CA ALA A 44 23.31 -30.20 -9.57
C ALA A 44 22.48 -31.11 -8.62
N VAL A 45 21.21 -30.78 -8.45
CA VAL A 45 20.27 -31.48 -7.55
C VAL A 45 19.46 -32.53 -8.28
N ALA A 46 18.93 -33.52 -7.55
CA ALA A 46 17.75 -34.25 -7.99
C ALA A 46 16.51 -33.39 -7.65
N LEU A 47 15.77 -32.96 -8.66
CA LEU A 47 14.59 -32.11 -8.54
C LEU A 47 13.34 -32.89 -8.94
N PHE A 48 12.35 -32.89 -8.05
CA PHE A 48 11.05 -33.49 -8.29
C PHE A 48 10.00 -32.41 -8.17
N VAL A 49 9.15 -32.27 -9.18
CA VAL A 49 8.13 -31.21 -9.22
C VAL A 49 6.81 -31.78 -9.69
N GLY A 50 5.74 -31.51 -8.94
CA GLY A 50 4.37 -31.86 -9.30
C GLY A 50 3.55 -30.60 -9.53
N LEU A 51 3.07 -30.44 -10.76
CA LEU A 51 2.03 -29.47 -11.12
C LEU A 51 0.74 -30.22 -11.47
N GLU A 52 -0.39 -29.52 -11.53
CA GLU A 52 -1.68 -30.13 -11.83
C GLU A 52 -1.71 -30.65 -13.26
N ARG A 53 -1.13 -29.94 -14.24
CA ARG A 53 -1.26 -30.28 -15.67
C ARG A 53 0.03 -30.11 -16.45
N PHE A 54 0.19 -30.86 -17.54
CA PHE A 54 1.33 -30.70 -18.46
C PHE A 54 1.33 -29.35 -19.18
N SER A 55 0.16 -28.77 -19.49
CA SER A 55 0.07 -27.41 -20.04
C SER A 55 0.71 -26.33 -19.18
N GLU A 56 0.75 -26.49 -17.86
CA GLU A 56 1.40 -25.54 -16.96
C GLU A 56 2.92 -25.54 -17.08
N PHE A 57 3.52 -26.69 -17.43
CA PHE A 57 4.96 -26.77 -17.71
C PHE A 57 5.31 -26.05 -19.00
N VAL A 58 4.46 -26.14 -20.03
CA VAL A 58 4.65 -25.44 -21.32
C VAL A 58 4.60 -23.93 -21.15
N ALA A 59 3.70 -23.42 -20.31
CA ALA A 59 3.65 -21.99 -19.99
C ALA A 59 4.95 -21.46 -19.34
N GLN A 60 5.82 -22.36 -18.87
CA GLN A 60 7.07 -22.04 -18.16
C GLN A 60 8.28 -22.77 -18.79
N GLU A 61 8.21 -23.08 -20.09
CA GLU A 61 9.20 -23.90 -20.80
C GLU A 61 10.64 -23.40 -20.66
N GLU A 62 10.86 -22.08 -20.75
CA GLU A 62 12.20 -21.49 -20.58
C GLU A 62 12.82 -21.83 -19.21
N LYS A 63 12.02 -21.72 -18.15
CA LYS A 63 12.45 -22.00 -16.78
C LYS A 63 12.84 -23.48 -16.62
N TYR A 64 12.00 -24.37 -17.13
CA TYR A 64 12.24 -25.81 -17.04
C TYR A 64 13.40 -26.26 -17.93
N THR A 65 13.56 -25.69 -19.12
CA THR A 65 14.73 -25.94 -19.99
C THR A 65 16.05 -25.63 -19.28
N ARG A 66 16.11 -24.49 -18.57
CA ARG A 66 17.28 -24.15 -17.75
C ARG A 66 17.50 -25.13 -16.60
N LEU A 67 16.44 -25.58 -15.94
CA LEU A 67 16.53 -26.59 -14.87
C LEU A 67 17.06 -27.93 -15.40
N GLY A 68 16.55 -28.39 -16.55
CA GLY A 68 16.98 -29.65 -17.18
C GLY A 68 18.46 -29.64 -17.59
N ALA A 69 19.03 -28.48 -17.91
CA ALA A 69 20.45 -28.34 -18.24
C ALA A 69 21.38 -28.34 -17.01
N ILE A 70 20.88 -28.00 -15.83
CA ILE A 70 21.68 -27.79 -14.60
C ILE A 70 21.52 -28.95 -13.62
N CYS A 71 20.29 -29.41 -13.42
CA CYS A 71 19.99 -30.42 -12.40
C CYS A 71 20.55 -31.78 -12.83
N LYS A 72 21.00 -32.58 -11.86
CA LYS A 72 21.41 -33.98 -12.12
C LYS A 72 20.23 -34.77 -12.71
N GLN A 73 19.03 -34.47 -12.24
CA GLN A 73 17.80 -35.12 -12.65
C GLN A 73 16.61 -34.20 -12.40
N VAL A 74 15.66 -34.14 -13.33
CA VAL A 74 14.37 -33.49 -13.12
C VAL A 74 13.24 -34.47 -13.45
N LEU A 75 12.37 -34.74 -12.48
CA LEU A 75 11.10 -35.46 -12.71
C LEU A 75 9.94 -34.49 -12.57
N ALA A 76 9.16 -34.38 -13.65
CA ALA A 76 8.00 -33.50 -13.74
C ALA A 76 6.72 -34.36 -13.74
N PHE A 77 5.92 -34.24 -12.68
CA PHE A 77 4.65 -34.94 -12.53
C PHE A 77 3.51 -34.00 -12.91
N GLY A 78 2.53 -34.51 -13.67
CA GLY A 78 1.34 -33.75 -14.02
C GLY A 78 0.27 -34.59 -14.72
N ILE A 79 -0.96 -34.08 -14.75
CA ILE A 79 -2.05 -34.69 -15.49
C ILE A 79 -1.80 -34.49 -17.00
N PRO A 80 -1.89 -35.55 -17.82
CA PRO A 80 -1.69 -35.48 -19.26
C PRO A 80 -2.89 -34.84 -19.96
N ASP A 81 -3.03 -33.52 -19.86
CA ASP A 81 -4.02 -32.73 -20.59
C ASP A 81 -3.57 -32.42 -22.04
N MET A 82 -2.27 -32.53 -22.30
CA MET A 82 -1.65 -32.46 -23.62
C MET A 82 -0.48 -33.42 -23.72
N ALA A 83 0.11 -33.55 -24.92
CA ALA A 83 1.35 -34.31 -25.07
C ALA A 83 2.47 -33.68 -24.20
N PRO A 84 3.26 -34.50 -23.47
CA PRO A 84 4.31 -33.98 -22.61
C PRO A 84 5.37 -33.24 -23.45
N PRO A 85 5.86 -32.07 -22.99
CA PRO A 85 6.86 -31.32 -23.74
C PRO A 85 8.20 -32.05 -23.77
N SER A 86 8.91 -31.98 -24.89
CA SER A 86 10.21 -32.64 -25.07
C SER A 86 11.36 -31.73 -24.60
N ILE A 87 11.51 -31.59 -23.28
CA ILE A 87 12.57 -30.79 -22.67
C ILE A 87 13.75 -31.68 -22.29
N ALA A 88 14.95 -31.37 -22.78
CA ALA A 88 16.16 -32.13 -22.47
C ALA A 88 16.46 -32.10 -20.96
N GLY A 89 16.81 -33.26 -20.39
CA GLY A 89 17.12 -33.41 -18.97
C GLY A 89 15.90 -33.51 -18.04
N ILE A 90 14.68 -33.46 -18.58
CA ILE A 90 13.44 -33.64 -17.82
C ILE A 90 12.71 -34.91 -18.26
N LYS A 91 12.27 -35.69 -17.28
CA LYS A 91 11.36 -36.81 -17.51
C LYS A 91 9.97 -36.45 -17.00
N PHE A 92 8.99 -36.50 -17.90
CA PHE A 92 7.59 -36.30 -17.56
C PHE A 92 6.95 -37.61 -17.11
N ILE A 93 6.29 -37.59 -15.96
CA ILE A 93 5.59 -38.72 -15.36
C ILE A 93 4.10 -38.38 -15.32
N PRO A 94 3.24 -39.11 -16.07
CA PRO A 94 1.81 -38.84 -16.07
C PRO A 94 1.20 -39.24 -14.72
N ILE A 95 0.36 -38.36 -14.16
CA ILE A 95 -0.47 -38.64 -12.99
C ILE A 95 -1.89 -39.01 -13.46
N GLU A 96 -2.46 -40.06 -12.88
CA GLU A 96 -3.88 -40.40 -13.06
C GLU A 96 -4.78 -39.35 -12.38
N PRO A 97 -5.78 -38.77 -13.06
CA PRO A 97 -6.65 -37.72 -12.49
C PRO A 97 -7.39 -38.08 -11.19
N GLY A 98 -7.54 -39.38 -10.89
CA GLY A 98 -8.16 -39.87 -9.65
C GLY A 98 -7.19 -40.07 -8.49
N SER A 99 -5.88 -39.99 -8.72
CA SER A 99 -4.85 -40.21 -7.70
C SER A 99 -4.77 -39.03 -6.73
N PRO A 100 -4.43 -39.24 -5.44
CA PRO A 100 -4.16 -38.15 -4.50
C PRO A 100 -3.15 -37.11 -5.03
N LEU A 101 -2.13 -37.56 -5.78
CA LEU A 101 -1.11 -36.68 -6.37
C LEU A 101 -1.68 -35.62 -7.33
N SER A 102 -2.84 -35.88 -7.94
CA SER A 102 -3.48 -34.92 -8.86
C SER A 102 -3.94 -33.64 -8.16
N ARG A 103 -4.15 -33.72 -6.84
CA ARG A 103 -4.58 -32.61 -5.97
C ARG A 103 -3.42 -32.03 -5.15
N GLU A 104 -2.23 -32.58 -5.33
CA GLU A 104 -1.03 -32.16 -4.60
C GLU A 104 -0.12 -31.31 -5.50
N ARG A 105 0.37 -30.22 -4.93
CA ARG A 105 1.45 -29.41 -5.50
C ARG A 105 2.68 -29.66 -4.66
N PHE A 106 3.78 -30.03 -5.31
CA PHE A 106 5.02 -30.28 -4.59
C PHE A 106 6.25 -29.89 -5.39
N LEU A 107 7.30 -29.54 -4.66
CA LEU A 107 8.65 -29.44 -5.18
C LEU A 107 9.62 -29.97 -4.13
N VAL A 108 10.47 -30.90 -4.50
CA VAL A 108 11.52 -31.44 -3.65
C VAL A 108 12.84 -31.38 -4.38
N VAL A 109 13.86 -30.89 -3.68
CA VAL A 109 15.25 -30.88 -4.13
C VAL A 109 16.07 -31.69 -3.16
N ASN A 110 16.96 -32.53 -3.69
CA ASN A 110 17.77 -33.42 -2.89
C ASN A 110 19.19 -33.54 -3.47
N SER A 111 20.18 -33.04 -2.73
CA SER A 111 21.61 -33.22 -3.01
C SER A 111 22.45 -33.17 -1.72
N PRO A 112 23.74 -33.55 -1.76
CA PRO A 112 24.63 -33.42 -0.60
C PRO A 112 24.67 -32.01 -0.01
N ASP A 113 24.64 -30.99 -0.87
CA ASP A 113 24.83 -29.58 -0.49
C ASP A 113 23.53 -28.79 -0.30
N PHE A 114 22.42 -29.27 -0.87
CA PHE A 114 21.13 -28.61 -0.74
C PHE A 114 19.95 -29.59 -0.75
N TRP A 115 19.11 -29.54 0.29
CA TRP A 115 17.87 -30.29 0.36
C TRP A 115 16.72 -29.46 0.93
N ALA A 116 15.56 -29.54 0.31
CA ALA A 116 14.35 -28.85 0.74
C ALA A 116 13.15 -29.49 0.08
N GLY A 117 11.98 -29.37 0.71
CA GLY A 117 10.73 -29.79 0.11
C GLY A 117 9.60 -28.83 0.47
N MET A 118 8.67 -28.70 -0.46
CA MET A 118 7.36 -28.11 -0.25
C MET A 118 6.33 -29.09 -0.77
N VAL A 119 5.30 -29.37 0.02
CA VAL A 119 4.16 -30.19 -0.37
C VAL A 119 2.89 -29.52 0.14
N ALA A 120 1.89 -29.38 -0.73
CA ALA A 120 0.58 -28.83 -0.41
C ALA A 120 -0.51 -29.61 -1.13
N THR A 121 -1.67 -29.77 -0.51
CA THR A 121 -2.87 -30.40 -1.08
C THR A 121 -4.03 -29.42 -1.08
N GLU A 122 -4.92 -29.54 -2.05
CA GLU A 122 -6.21 -28.86 -2.01
C GLU A 122 -7.13 -29.51 -0.98
N VAL A 123 -7.81 -28.70 -0.16
CA VAL A 123 -8.79 -29.11 0.84
C VAL A 123 -10.19 -28.84 0.29
N GLU A 124 -10.99 -29.90 0.09
CA GLU A 124 -12.40 -29.76 -0.26
C GLU A 124 -13.16 -29.13 0.91
N THR A 125 -13.49 -27.85 0.79
CA THR A 125 -14.33 -27.16 1.79
C THR A 125 -15.80 -27.36 1.44
N SER A 126 -16.56 -27.98 2.33
CA SER A 126 -18.01 -28.26 2.14
C SER A 126 -18.90 -27.01 2.08
N GLN A 127 -18.32 -25.79 2.14
CA GLN A 127 -19.05 -24.52 2.12
C GLN A 127 -18.82 -23.78 0.79
N ARG A 128 -19.87 -23.79 -0.03
CA ARG A 128 -19.97 -23.34 -1.43
C ARG A 128 -19.86 -21.81 -1.68
N LEU A 129 -19.03 -21.07 -0.94
CA LEU A 129 -18.99 -19.60 -1.10
C LEU A 129 -17.61 -18.96 -1.32
N SER A 130 -16.53 -19.72 -1.44
CA SER A 130 -15.23 -19.20 -1.87
C SER A 130 -14.73 -19.92 -3.13
N ALA A 131 -14.74 -19.24 -4.28
CA ALA A 131 -14.32 -19.76 -5.58
C ALA A 131 -12.79 -19.97 -5.72
N ARG A 132 -12.07 -20.16 -4.60
CA ARG A 132 -10.66 -20.55 -4.56
C ARG A 132 -10.51 -21.63 -3.50
N GLY A 133 -10.16 -22.85 -3.92
CA GLY A 133 -9.91 -23.96 -3.01
C GLY A 133 -8.91 -23.57 -1.93
N GLN A 134 -9.21 -23.95 -0.69
CA GLN A 134 -8.30 -23.75 0.43
C GLN A 134 -7.17 -24.79 0.30
N TRP A 135 -5.92 -24.37 0.45
CA TRP A 135 -4.77 -25.28 0.38
C TRP A 135 -4.23 -25.53 1.78
N ASP A 136 -3.74 -26.73 2.03
CA ASP A 136 -3.00 -27.06 3.25
C ASP A 136 -1.67 -27.71 2.88
N GLY A 137 -0.59 -27.25 3.48
CA GLY A 137 0.76 -27.59 3.03
C GLY A 137 1.85 -26.94 3.83
N GLY A 138 3.08 -27.28 3.50
CA GLY A 138 4.23 -26.79 4.23
C GLY A 138 5.54 -26.94 3.50
N TRP A 139 6.48 -26.08 3.89
CA TRP A 139 7.88 -26.12 3.51
C TRP A 139 8.68 -26.75 4.66
N PHE A 140 9.52 -27.72 4.32
CA PHE A 140 10.46 -28.34 5.24
C PHE A 140 11.89 -28.41 4.70
N TYR A 141 12.85 -28.38 5.61
CA TYR A 141 14.28 -28.71 5.39
C TYR A 141 14.69 -29.97 6.16
N ASN A 142 13.73 -30.68 6.75
CA ASN A 142 14.01 -31.88 7.51
C ASN A 142 14.48 -32.99 6.56
N ARG A 143 15.66 -33.55 6.84
CA ARG A 143 16.26 -34.62 6.04
C ARG A 143 15.33 -35.83 5.89
N GLN A 144 14.71 -36.29 6.97
CA GLN A 144 13.85 -37.48 6.94
C GLN A 144 12.62 -37.25 6.06
N MET A 145 12.03 -36.06 6.11
CA MET A 145 10.90 -35.69 5.24
C MET A 145 11.33 -35.66 3.77
N VAL A 146 12.48 -35.06 3.45
CA VAL A 146 13.00 -35.01 2.06
C VAL A 146 13.33 -36.41 1.55
N ASP A 147 14.03 -37.22 2.34
CA ASP A 147 14.41 -38.58 1.96
C ASP A 147 13.17 -39.46 1.76
N ARG A 148 12.15 -39.31 2.62
CA ARG A 148 10.86 -40.02 2.48
C ARG A 148 10.13 -39.64 1.21
N VAL A 149 9.98 -38.35 0.91
CA VAL A 149 9.31 -37.91 -0.32
C VAL A 149 10.11 -38.36 -1.55
N SER A 150 11.44 -38.25 -1.51
CA SER A 150 12.30 -38.73 -2.60
C SER A 150 12.13 -40.23 -2.86
N LEU A 151 12.02 -41.03 -1.80
CA LEU A 151 11.73 -42.46 -1.89
C LEU A 151 10.34 -42.72 -2.53
N LEU A 152 9.29 -42.07 -2.04
CA LEU A 152 7.93 -42.25 -2.60
C LEU A 152 7.86 -41.85 -4.07
N VAL A 153 8.49 -40.72 -4.42
CA VAL A 153 8.59 -40.22 -5.80
C VAL A 153 9.33 -41.23 -6.69
N SER A 154 10.42 -41.82 -6.20
CA SER A 154 11.16 -42.84 -6.97
C SER A 154 10.32 -44.09 -7.24
N GLN A 155 9.50 -44.52 -6.27
CA GLN A 155 8.58 -45.65 -6.43
C GLN A 155 7.52 -45.38 -7.48
N ILE A 156 6.94 -44.16 -7.49
CA ILE A 156 5.96 -43.74 -8.49
C ILE A 156 6.61 -43.67 -9.88
N ALA A 157 7.84 -43.17 -9.97
CA ALA A 157 8.57 -43.06 -11.23
C ALA A 157 9.16 -44.39 -11.73
N GLY A 158 9.09 -45.46 -10.91
CA GLY A 158 9.63 -46.79 -11.19
C GLY A 158 11.16 -46.86 -11.19
N TRP A 159 11.84 -46.02 -10.40
CA TRP A 159 13.29 -45.88 -10.35
C TRP A 159 13.87 -46.30 -9.01
N GLU A 160 15.15 -46.70 -9.00
CA GLU A 160 15.88 -47.02 -7.78
C GLU A 160 16.22 -45.75 -7.00
N TYR A 161 15.90 -45.75 -5.70
CA TYR A 161 16.24 -44.64 -4.82
C TYR A 161 17.67 -44.79 -4.29
N GLU A 162 18.54 -43.85 -4.65
CA GLU A 162 19.86 -43.73 -4.06
C GLU A 162 19.84 -42.71 -2.89
N PRO A 163 19.93 -43.17 -1.63
CA PRO A 163 19.98 -42.27 -0.50
C PRO A 163 21.29 -41.47 -0.48
N VAL A 164 21.18 -40.17 -0.22
CA VAL A 164 22.34 -39.28 -0.08
C VAL A 164 23.09 -39.62 1.22
N GLN A 165 24.28 -40.20 1.07
CA GLN A 165 25.09 -40.69 2.19
C GLN A 165 25.74 -39.56 2.99
N THR A 166 26.31 -38.58 2.30
CA THR A 166 27.03 -37.44 2.89
C THR A 166 26.26 -36.15 2.69
N ARG A 167 26.09 -35.38 3.77
CA ARG A 167 25.37 -34.09 3.77
C ARG A 167 26.31 -32.98 4.24
N ASN A 168 26.36 -31.90 3.47
CA ASN A 168 27.10 -30.71 3.82
C ASN A 168 26.17 -29.70 4.50
N TYR A 169 26.07 -29.80 5.83
CA TYR A 169 25.20 -28.92 6.61
C TYR A 169 25.62 -27.45 6.57
N MET A 170 26.92 -27.16 6.39
CA MET A 170 27.38 -25.77 6.26
C MET A 170 26.82 -25.13 5.00
N GLN A 171 26.94 -25.83 3.86
CA GLN A 171 26.43 -25.35 2.58
C GLN A 171 24.89 -25.27 2.58
N GLN A 172 24.21 -26.25 3.17
CA GLN A 172 22.77 -26.22 3.38
C GLN A 172 22.34 -24.97 4.17
N ASN A 173 22.99 -24.72 5.31
CA ASN A 173 22.63 -23.58 6.17
C ASN A 173 22.87 -22.24 5.45
N ALA A 174 23.90 -22.15 4.60
CA ALA A 174 24.14 -20.98 3.76
C ALA A 174 22.98 -20.75 2.76
N HIS A 175 22.50 -21.81 2.11
CA HIS A 175 21.34 -21.71 1.22
C HIS A 175 20.04 -21.35 1.96
N ILE A 176 19.79 -21.93 3.13
CA ILE A 176 18.62 -21.59 3.97
C ILE A 176 18.67 -20.12 4.39
N ALA A 177 19.82 -19.62 4.83
CA ALA A 177 19.97 -18.23 5.26
C ALA A 177 19.66 -17.25 4.11
N GLU A 178 20.11 -17.55 2.90
CA GLU A 178 19.81 -16.73 1.73
C GLU A 178 18.33 -16.78 1.35
N LEU A 179 17.71 -17.96 1.39
CA LEU A 179 16.28 -18.14 1.15
C LEU A 179 15.44 -17.34 2.14
N ASN A 180 15.76 -17.43 3.44
CA ASN A 180 15.09 -16.67 4.48
C ASN A 180 15.24 -15.16 4.26
N LYS A 181 16.44 -14.69 3.87
CA LYS A 181 16.66 -13.28 3.54
C LYS A 181 15.79 -12.81 2.37
N ARG A 182 15.62 -13.63 1.32
CA ARG A 182 14.75 -13.31 0.19
C ARG A 182 13.27 -13.32 0.58
N LEU A 183 12.86 -14.29 1.38
CA LEU A 183 11.49 -14.39 1.89
C LEU A 183 11.14 -13.15 2.71
N LEU A 184 12.01 -12.74 3.63
CA LEU A 184 11.84 -11.51 4.42
C LEU A 184 11.70 -10.29 3.52
N LYS A 185 12.57 -10.14 2.51
CA LYS A 185 12.48 -9.04 1.55
C LYS A 185 11.16 -9.03 0.77
N GLN A 186 10.64 -10.20 0.38
CA GLN A 186 9.34 -10.30 -0.29
C GLN A 186 8.19 -9.93 0.67
N LEU A 187 8.25 -10.38 1.92
CA LEU A 187 7.27 -10.03 2.94
C LEU A 187 7.26 -8.52 3.21
N GLU A 188 8.42 -7.89 3.35
CA GLU A 188 8.54 -6.43 3.52
C GLU A 188 7.90 -5.67 2.35
N VAL A 189 8.14 -6.10 1.10
CA VAL A 189 7.54 -5.47 -0.08
C VAL A 189 6.02 -5.60 -0.08
N VAL A 190 5.50 -6.79 0.24
CA VAL A 190 4.05 -7.04 0.32
C VAL A 190 3.42 -6.26 1.46
N GLU A 191 4.09 -6.18 2.62
CA GLU A 191 3.63 -5.44 3.78
C GLU A 191 3.57 -3.93 3.49
N ILE A 192 4.62 -3.36 2.90
CA ILE A 192 4.63 -1.95 2.48
C ILE A 192 3.50 -1.67 1.49
N ALA A 193 3.30 -2.54 0.49
CA ALA A 193 2.22 -2.38 -0.48
C ALA A 193 0.83 -2.48 0.18
N SER A 194 0.65 -3.43 1.09
CA SER A 194 -0.59 -3.62 1.85
C SER A 194 -0.89 -2.41 2.74
N HIS A 195 0.12 -1.91 3.46
CA HIS A 195 -0.01 -0.75 4.32
C HIS A 195 -0.36 0.51 3.51
N ARG A 196 0.33 0.76 2.39
CA ARG A 196 -0.03 1.84 1.46
C ARG A 196 -1.46 1.71 0.95
N ARG A 197 -1.87 0.50 0.57
CA ARG A 197 -3.21 0.24 0.07
C ARG A 197 -4.28 0.53 1.13
N SER A 198 -4.01 0.17 2.39
CA SER A 198 -4.88 0.49 3.51
C SER A 198 -5.01 2.00 3.70
N MET A 199 -3.90 2.74 3.74
CA MET A 199 -3.91 4.19 3.87
C MET A 199 -4.71 4.87 2.74
N GLN A 200 -4.57 4.42 1.50
CA GLN A 200 -5.35 4.93 0.36
C GLN A 200 -6.86 4.73 0.55
N LEU A 201 -7.27 3.52 0.95
CA LEU A 201 -8.69 3.19 1.14
C LEU A 201 -9.30 3.96 2.31
N GLU A 202 -8.57 4.07 3.43
CA GLU A 202 -8.99 4.84 4.60
C GLU A 202 -9.10 6.34 4.28
N THR A 203 -8.12 6.90 3.56
CA THR A 203 -8.17 8.30 3.08
C THR A 203 -9.43 8.56 2.24
N LEU A 204 -9.76 7.67 1.29
CA LEU A 204 -10.96 7.82 0.46
C LEU A 204 -12.25 7.65 1.25
N HIS A 205 -12.26 6.74 2.24
CA HIS A 205 -13.40 6.51 3.11
C HIS A 205 -13.71 7.74 3.96
N GLU A 206 -12.70 8.28 4.66
CA GLU A 206 -12.84 9.48 5.49
C GLU A 206 -13.17 10.72 4.66
N PHE A 207 -12.54 10.87 3.49
CA PHE A 207 -12.91 11.94 2.56
C PHE A 207 -14.39 11.84 2.14
N SER A 208 -14.87 10.63 1.82
CA SER A 208 -16.28 10.41 1.48
C SER A 208 -17.20 10.77 2.66
N ALA A 209 -16.79 10.48 3.90
CA ALA A 209 -17.53 10.85 5.10
C ALA A 209 -17.65 12.38 5.25
N ILE A 210 -16.58 13.15 4.98
CA ILE A 210 -16.64 14.62 4.96
C ILE A 210 -17.63 15.13 3.92
N LEU A 211 -17.64 14.56 2.71
CA LEU A 211 -18.54 15.03 1.64
C LEU A 211 -20.02 14.83 1.98
N LEU A 212 -20.34 13.83 2.82
CA LEU A 212 -21.71 13.55 3.28
C LEU A 212 -22.18 14.52 4.37
N GLN A 213 -21.27 15.23 5.04
CA GLN A 213 -21.62 16.20 6.05
C GLN A 213 -21.97 17.53 5.38
N HIS A 214 -23.11 18.14 5.75
CA HIS A 214 -23.57 19.43 5.22
C HIS A 214 -22.75 20.64 5.70
N GLN A 215 -21.43 20.54 5.68
CA GLN A 215 -20.53 21.57 6.17
C GLN A 215 -20.30 22.70 5.14
N PRO A 216 -19.91 23.91 5.58
CA PRO A 216 -19.41 24.97 4.69
C PRO A 216 -18.17 24.52 3.90
N LEU A 217 -18.03 25.02 2.66
CA LEU A 217 -16.91 24.67 1.78
C LEU A 217 -15.50 24.92 2.41
N PRO A 218 -15.25 26.02 3.17
CA PRO A 218 -13.97 26.20 3.86
C PRO A 218 -13.60 25.06 4.81
N CYS A 219 -14.58 24.48 5.51
CA CYS A 219 -14.36 23.38 6.45
C CYS A 219 -13.98 22.11 5.69
N ILE A 220 -14.75 21.77 4.64
CA ILE A 220 -14.46 20.60 3.78
C ILE A 220 -13.02 20.65 3.23
N LEU A 221 -12.57 21.82 2.78
CA LEU A 221 -11.22 21.99 2.24
C LEU A 221 -10.14 21.83 3.31
N ARG A 222 -10.35 22.41 4.50
CA ARG A 222 -9.45 22.28 5.65
C ARG A 222 -9.33 20.82 6.08
N ASP A 223 -10.45 20.14 6.25
CA ASP A 223 -10.50 18.75 6.70
C ASP A 223 -9.88 17.81 5.66
N THR A 224 -10.08 18.10 4.36
CA THR A 224 -9.41 17.36 3.29
C THR A 224 -7.88 17.50 3.35
N VAL A 225 -7.36 18.71 3.57
CA VAL A 225 -5.91 18.93 3.73
C VAL A 225 -5.39 18.19 4.97
N GLN A 226 -6.16 18.18 6.06
CA GLN A 226 -5.81 17.48 7.29
C GLN A 226 -5.69 15.97 7.05
N ILE A 227 -6.69 15.34 6.39
CA ILE A 227 -6.68 13.91 6.04
C ILE A 227 -5.49 13.55 5.14
N LEU A 228 -5.20 14.40 4.14
CA LEU A 228 -4.08 14.17 3.22
C LEU A 228 -2.71 14.20 3.94
N SER A 229 -2.61 14.87 5.09
CA SER A 229 -1.40 14.83 5.90
C SER A 229 -1.42 13.71 6.95
N SER A 230 -2.52 13.55 7.68
CA SER A 230 -2.58 12.64 8.83
C SER A 230 -2.75 11.17 8.47
N ILE A 231 -3.61 10.86 7.48
CA ILE A 231 -3.94 9.47 7.10
C ILE A 231 -3.14 9.06 5.86
N PHE A 232 -3.07 9.95 4.87
CA PHE A 232 -2.35 9.66 3.63
C PHE A 232 -0.82 9.80 3.78
N GLY A 233 -0.34 10.36 4.89
CA GLY A 233 1.08 10.42 5.24
C GLY A 233 1.89 11.50 4.49
N ALA A 234 1.24 12.51 3.90
CA ALA A 234 1.96 13.59 3.26
C ALA A 234 2.69 14.46 4.30
N SER A 235 3.98 14.75 4.03
CA SER A 235 4.76 15.67 4.85
C SER A 235 4.20 17.09 4.81
N ASN A 236 3.55 17.45 3.70
CA ASN A 236 2.80 18.69 3.57
C ASN A 236 1.69 18.53 2.51
N ALA A 237 0.57 19.21 2.69
CA ALA A 237 -0.57 19.19 1.78
C ALA A 237 -1.18 20.59 1.66
N ALA A 238 -1.67 20.93 0.46
CA ALA A 238 -2.36 22.19 0.22
C ALA A 238 -3.40 22.09 -0.88
N ILE A 239 -4.47 22.89 -0.75
CA ILE A 239 -5.45 23.09 -1.80
C ILE A 239 -5.44 24.56 -2.22
N ALA A 240 -5.31 24.82 -3.51
CA ALA A 240 -5.42 26.17 -4.05
C ALA A 240 -6.67 26.28 -4.94
N LEU A 241 -7.59 27.19 -4.58
CA LEU A 241 -8.81 27.47 -5.35
C LEU A 241 -8.71 28.79 -6.11
N ASN A 242 -9.13 28.78 -7.36
CA ASN A 242 -9.21 29.95 -8.22
C ASN A 242 -10.52 30.73 -7.96
N LEU A 243 -10.39 31.93 -7.37
CA LEU A 243 -11.45 32.92 -7.25
C LEU A 243 -11.38 33.84 -8.47
N GLN A 244 -12.53 34.12 -9.09
CA GLN A 244 -12.62 34.94 -10.31
C GLN A 244 -11.72 36.20 -10.24
N GLY A 245 -10.81 36.36 -11.23
CA GLY A 245 -9.91 37.51 -11.35
C GLY A 245 -8.46 37.30 -10.92
N GLU A 246 -7.83 36.17 -11.29
CA GLU A 246 -6.44 35.80 -10.95
C GLU A 246 -6.11 35.66 -9.45
N GLN A 247 -7.12 35.62 -8.58
CA GLN A 247 -6.90 35.50 -7.13
C GLN A 247 -7.04 34.05 -6.69
N PHE A 248 -6.01 33.50 -6.05
CA PHE A 248 -6.07 32.16 -5.48
C PHE A 248 -6.26 32.21 -3.97
N MET A 249 -7.10 31.32 -3.46
CA MET A 249 -7.23 31.04 -2.03
C MET A 249 -6.50 29.73 -1.73
N ILE A 250 -5.49 29.81 -0.88
CA ILE A 250 -4.66 28.66 -0.50
C ILE A 250 -5.10 28.18 0.88
N PHE A 251 -5.36 26.90 1.00
CA PHE A 251 -5.63 26.16 2.22
C PHE A 251 -4.40 25.29 2.53
N PRO A 252 -3.45 25.78 3.33
CA PRO A 252 -2.30 25.01 3.78
C PRO A 252 -2.60 24.18 5.04
N LEU A 253 -1.74 23.19 5.31
CA LEU A 253 -1.82 22.30 6.48
C LEU A 253 -1.73 23.03 7.84
N ASP A 254 -1.00 24.14 7.92
CA ASP A 254 -0.82 24.90 9.17
C ASP A 254 -2.05 25.75 9.55
N GLY A 255 -3.14 25.67 8.77
CA GLY A 255 -4.41 26.36 9.01
C GLY A 255 -4.33 27.88 8.90
N LYS A 256 -3.13 28.46 8.72
CA LYS A 256 -2.93 29.88 8.50
C LYS A 256 -3.13 30.16 7.02
N LEU A 257 -4.34 30.61 6.67
CA LEU A 257 -4.64 31.13 5.34
C LEU A 257 -3.56 32.13 4.90
N SER A 258 -2.60 31.65 4.11
CA SER A 258 -1.49 32.47 3.65
C SER A 258 -2.00 33.30 2.48
N THR A 259 -2.17 34.60 2.73
CA THR A 259 -2.50 35.58 1.70
C THR A 259 -1.24 35.89 0.89
N GLY A 260 -0.78 34.93 0.09
CA GLY A 260 -0.06 35.33 -1.10
C GLY A 260 -1.07 36.01 -2.04
N ASN A 261 -0.65 37.05 -2.74
CA ASN A 261 -1.28 37.44 -3.99
C ASN A 261 -0.43 36.82 -5.12
N PRO A 262 -0.36 35.48 -5.27
CA PRO A 262 0.34 34.93 -6.40
C PRO A 262 -0.49 35.28 -7.62
N ARG A 263 -0.08 36.32 -8.36
CA ARG A 263 -0.58 36.53 -9.73
C ARG A 263 -0.50 35.21 -10.49
N MET A 264 -1.38 34.97 -11.45
CA MET A 264 -1.45 33.71 -12.20
C MET A 264 -0.08 33.26 -12.75
N SER A 265 0.81 34.22 -13.04
CA SER A 265 2.22 34.03 -13.45
C SER A 265 3.13 33.33 -12.44
N SER A 266 2.78 33.33 -11.15
CA SER A 266 3.58 32.77 -10.05
C SER A 266 3.11 31.36 -9.65
N LEU A 267 1.79 31.12 -9.56
CA LEU A 267 1.24 29.76 -9.40
C LEU A 267 1.39 28.90 -10.66
N GLY A 268 1.61 29.51 -11.83
CA GLY A 268 1.87 28.80 -13.08
C GLY A 268 3.25 28.14 -13.20
N GLN A 269 4.14 28.35 -12.23
CA GLN A 269 5.46 27.72 -12.17
C GLN A 269 5.45 26.53 -11.19
N GLY A 270 6.20 25.46 -11.52
CA GLY A 270 6.18 24.21 -10.76
C GLY A 270 5.04 23.26 -11.15
N ALA A 271 4.90 22.16 -10.42
CA ALA A 271 3.99 21.07 -10.78
C ALA A 271 2.51 21.37 -10.54
N SER A 272 2.19 22.14 -9.49
CA SER A 272 0.83 22.61 -9.21
C SER A 272 0.33 23.53 -10.32
N GLY A 273 1.20 24.39 -10.83
CA GLY A 273 0.91 25.26 -11.97
C GLY A 273 0.72 24.50 -13.28
N GLN A 274 1.59 23.52 -13.54
CA GLN A 274 1.43 22.63 -14.69
C GLN A 274 0.12 21.84 -14.61
N ALA A 275 -0.22 21.30 -13.43
CA ALA A 275 -1.47 20.57 -13.24
C ALA A 275 -2.69 21.45 -13.49
N LEU A 276 -2.67 22.69 -13.00
CA LEU A 276 -3.74 23.67 -13.19
C LEU A 276 -3.88 24.08 -14.68
N ASN A 277 -2.77 24.40 -15.35
CA ASN A 277 -2.76 24.90 -16.72
C ASN A 277 -3.05 23.80 -17.76
N GLN A 278 -2.51 22.60 -17.54
CA GLN A 278 -2.67 21.47 -18.46
C GLN A 278 -3.91 20.62 -18.16
N SER A 279 -4.56 20.83 -17.00
CA SER A 279 -5.67 19.98 -16.52
C SER A 279 -5.28 18.50 -16.48
N LYS A 280 -4.07 18.20 -16.01
CA LYS A 280 -3.53 16.84 -15.91
C LYS A 280 -2.90 16.59 -14.55
N LEU A 281 -2.93 15.33 -14.13
CA LEU A 281 -2.18 14.85 -12.98
C LEU A 281 -0.68 14.99 -13.25
N ILE A 282 0.03 15.71 -12.39
CA ILE A 282 1.49 15.87 -12.48
C ILE A 282 2.11 15.21 -11.25
N SER A 283 3.08 14.31 -11.48
CA SER A 283 3.83 13.63 -10.43
C SER A 283 5.31 13.88 -10.65
N VAL A 284 5.99 14.40 -9.65
CA VAL A 284 7.43 14.67 -9.68
C VAL A 284 8.08 13.80 -8.61
N ALA A 285 8.93 12.88 -9.06
CA ALA A 285 9.58 11.91 -8.19
C ALA A 285 10.78 12.50 -7.43
N ASN A 286 11.49 13.48 -8.04
CA ASN A 286 12.63 14.16 -7.43
C ASN A 286 12.85 15.56 -8.06
N ALA A 287 12.48 16.60 -7.32
CA ALA A 287 12.68 18.00 -7.70
C ALA A 287 14.09 18.46 -7.28
N VAL A 288 15.06 18.32 -8.18
CA VAL A 288 16.48 18.68 -7.92
C VAL A 288 16.77 20.14 -8.32
N LYS A 289 15.95 20.75 -9.19
CA LYS A 289 16.27 22.06 -9.79
C LYS A 289 15.56 23.23 -9.09
N PRO A 290 16.24 24.38 -8.89
CA PRO A 290 15.64 25.60 -8.31
C PRO A 290 14.41 26.13 -9.05
N GLY A 291 14.27 25.85 -10.36
CA GLY A 291 13.10 26.23 -11.17
C GLY A 291 11.92 25.24 -11.14
N GLU A 292 12.07 24.10 -10.47
CA GLU A 292 11.01 23.09 -10.27
C GLU A 292 10.35 23.21 -8.88
N LYS A 293 10.82 24.15 -8.04
CA LYS A 293 10.25 24.38 -6.72
C LYS A 293 8.82 24.89 -6.84
N ASP A 294 7.91 24.09 -6.32
CA ASP A 294 6.49 24.40 -6.29
C ASP A 294 6.18 25.45 -5.20
N LEU A 295 5.42 26.49 -5.54
CA LEU A 295 5.07 27.53 -4.58
C LEU A 295 4.14 27.05 -3.46
N LEU A 296 3.27 26.07 -3.74
CA LEU A 296 2.47 25.45 -2.69
C LEU A 296 3.35 24.57 -1.80
N MET A 297 4.38 23.96 -2.36
CA MET A 297 5.24 22.98 -1.68
C MET A 297 6.74 23.30 -1.80
N PRO A 298 7.25 24.38 -1.18
CA PRO A 298 8.63 24.83 -1.36
C PRO A 298 9.70 23.90 -0.75
N GLU A 299 9.30 23.07 0.22
CA GLU A 299 10.18 22.09 0.91
C GLU A 299 10.05 20.65 0.37
N ALA A 300 9.14 20.40 -0.58
CA ALA A 300 8.91 19.05 -1.07
C ALA A 300 9.96 18.66 -2.13
N VAL A 301 10.53 17.47 -1.97
CA VAL A 301 11.45 16.84 -2.93
C VAL A 301 10.66 15.98 -3.92
N SER A 302 9.58 15.33 -3.47
CA SER A 302 8.64 14.64 -4.34
C SER A 302 7.23 15.15 -4.10
N LEU A 303 6.43 15.21 -5.15
CA LEU A 303 5.11 15.83 -5.09
C LEU A 303 4.15 15.22 -6.11
N VAL A 304 2.86 15.33 -5.80
CA VAL A 304 1.75 14.99 -6.69
C VAL A 304 0.77 16.15 -6.67
N SER A 305 0.43 16.64 -7.86
CA SER A 305 -0.54 17.72 -8.06
C SER A 305 -1.66 17.26 -8.97
N ALA A 306 -2.89 17.31 -8.46
CA ALA A 306 -4.11 16.95 -9.18
C ALA A 306 -5.03 18.17 -9.36
N PRO A 307 -5.49 18.47 -10.59
CA PRO A 307 -6.42 19.56 -10.83
C PRO A 307 -7.80 19.24 -10.25
N ILE A 308 -8.44 20.23 -9.63
CA ILE A 308 -9.85 20.20 -9.23
C ILE A 308 -10.68 20.60 -10.45
N GLN A 309 -10.85 19.65 -11.37
CA GLN A 309 -11.53 19.86 -12.63
C GLN A 309 -13.00 19.47 -12.52
N GLY A 310 -13.89 20.45 -12.67
CA GLY A 310 -15.31 20.19 -12.84
C GLY A 310 -15.73 20.23 -14.30
N ARG A 311 -17.04 20.07 -14.55
CA ARG A 311 -17.64 20.08 -15.89
C ARG A 311 -17.49 21.42 -16.59
N ARG A 312 -17.53 22.52 -15.84
CA ARG A 312 -17.56 23.88 -16.41
C ARG A 312 -16.20 24.55 -16.51
N ARG A 313 -15.29 24.25 -15.57
CA ARG A 313 -13.95 24.86 -15.47
C ARG A 313 -13.07 24.11 -14.48
N VAL A 314 -11.78 24.46 -14.47
CA VAL A 314 -10.86 24.08 -13.40
C VAL A 314 -11.06 25.04 -12.23
N TYR A 315 -11.44 24.50 -11.07
CA TYR A 315 -11.69 25.26 -9.84
C TYR A 315 -10.43 25.48 -9.02
N GLY A 316 -9.39 24.68 -9.22
CA GLY A 316 -8.18 24.73 -8.41
C GLY A 316 -7.25 23.54 -8.62
N VAL A 317 -6.36 23.31 -7.66
CA VAL A 317 -5.42 22.19 -7.62
C VAL A 317 -5.26 21.70 -6.18
N VAL A 318 -5.17 20.38 -6.02
CA VAL A 318 -4.78 19.70 -4.77
C VAL A 318 -3.33 19.24 -4.95
N THR A 319 -2.47 19.57 -4.00
CA THR A 319 -1.07 19.15 -4.04
C THR A 319 -0.65 18.53 -2.72
N VAL A 320 0.01 17.39 -2.80
CA VAL A 320 0.68 16.71 -1.68
C VAL A 320 2.17 16.62 -1.94
N GLY A 321 2.98 16.76 -0.88
CA GLY A 321 4.44 16.76 -0.96
C GLY A 321 5.09 15.89 0.11
N SER A 322 6.26 15.34 -0.22
CA SER A 322 7.14 14.62 0.69
C SER A 322 8.57 15.15 0.62
N LYS A 323 9.30 15.06 1.74
CA LYS A 323 10.74 15.39 1.83
C LYS A 323 11.62 14.26 1.28
N THR A 324 11.06 13.07 1.03
CA THR A 324 11.78 11.94 0.45
C THR A 324 11.60 11.88 -1.07
N PRO A 325 12.65 11.58 -1.85
CA PRO A 325 12.50 11.28 -3.26
C PRO A 325 11.71 9.98 -3.45
N ASP A 326 11.03 9.83 -4.58
CA ASP A 326 10.26 8.64 -4.97
C ASP A 326 9.22 8.17 -3.94
N ALA A 327 8.68 9.10 -3.13
CA ALA A 327 7.72 8.76 -2.08
C ALA A 327 6.39 8.23 -2.64
N TRP A 328 5.96 8.79 -3.77
CA TRP A 328 4.62 8.61 -4.34
C TRP A 328 4.64 7.66 -5.55
N ASN A 329 3.75 6.66 -5.52
CA ASN A 329 3.55 5.77 -6.66
C ASN A 329 2.33 6.19 -7.53
N SER A 330 2.08 5.46 -8.62
CA SER A 330 0.97 5.78 -9.53
C SER A 330 -0.43 5.61 -8.91
N GLU A 331 -0.60 4.73 -7.92
CA GLU A 331 -1.87 4.53 -7.22
C GLU A 331 -2.14 5.63 -6.19
N ASP A 332 -1.09 6.08 -5.49
CA ASP A 332 -1.12 7.25 -4.62
C ASP A 332 -1.60 8.47 -5.42
N ALA A 333 -1.05 8.65 -6.62
CA ALA A 333 -1.43 9.75 -7.49
C ALA A 333 -2.89 9.66 -8.00
N LYS A 334 -3.40 8.45 -8.27
CA LYS A 334 -4.82 8.22 -8.59
C LYS A 334 -5.73 8.52 -7.40
N THR A 335 -5.28 8.24 -6.17
CA THR A 335 -6.02 8.54 -4.94
C THR A 335 -6.19 10.05 -4.77
N VAL A 336 -5.13 10.82 -4.95
CA VAL A 336 -5.18 12.30 -4.92
C VAL A 336 -6.10 12.84 -6.02
N MET A 337 -6.06 12.25 -7.22
CA MET A 337 -6.99 12.61 -8.31
C MET A 337 -8.45 12.33 -7.96
N ALA A 338 -8.76 11.20 -7.31
CA ALA A 338 -10.12 10.88 -6.89
C ALA A 338 -10.66 11.91 -5.87
N ILE A 339 -9.82 12.33 -4.93
CA ILE A 339 -10.14 13.39 -3.97
C ILE A 339 -10.40 14.72 -4.70
N ALA A 340 -9.50 15.12 -5.61
CA ALA A 340 -9.66 16.34 -6.40
C ALA A 340 -10.96 16.34 -7.23
N THR A 341 -11.33 15.19 -7.78
CA THR A 341 -12.58 15.00 -8.52
C THR A 341 -13.80 15.14 -7.61
N GLY A 342 -13.78 14.52 -6.42
CA GLY A 342 -14.86 14.66 -5.43
C GLY A 342 -15.04 16.10 -4.95
N LEU A 343 -13.94 16.83 -4.72
CA LEU A 343 -13.97 18.25 -4.39
C LEU A 343 -14.63 19.07 -5.50
N ALA A 344 -14.33 18.78 -6.77
CA ALA A 344 -14.94 19.49 -7.90
C ALA A 344 -16.46 19.34 -7.90
N VAL A 345 -16.97 18.14 -7.60
CA VAL A 345 -18.42 17.85 -7.52
C VAL A 345 -19.09 18.69 -6.42
N ILE A 346 -18.53 18.71 -5.20
CA ILE A 346 -19.11 19.48 -4.09
C ILE A 346 -19.02 20.99 -4.35
N ILE A 347 -17.93 21.47 -4.94
CA ILE A 347 -17.81 22.87 -5.34
C ILE A 347 -18.89 23.21 -6.37
N GLU A 348 -19.14 22.37 -7.37
CA GLU A 348 -20.22 22.59 -8.34
C GLU A 348 -21.60 22.61 -7.69
N GLN A 349 -21.89 21.63 -6.83
CA GLN A 349 -23.15 21.53 -6.12
C GLN A 349 -23.43 22.78 -5.27
N LYS A 350 -22.44 23.22 -4.48
CA LYS A 350 -22.59 24.42 -3.65
C LYS A 350 -22.66 25.72 -4.47
N ALA A 351 -22.02 25.76 -5.65
CA ALA A 351 -22.08 26.91 -6.56
C ALA A 351 -23.49 27.10 -7.10
N GLN A 352 -24.13 25.99 -7.47
CA GLN A 352 -25.46 25.97 -8.02
C GLN A 352 -26.52 26.33 -6.97
N VAL A 353 -26.32 25.93 -5.70
CA VAL A 353 -27.26 26.17 -4.61
C VAL A 353 -27.17 27.60 -4.05
N SER A 354 -25.98 28.18 -3.93
CA SER A 354 -25.78 29.46 -3.21
C SER A 354 -25.51 30.68 -4.10
N GLY A 355 -25.47 30.53 -5.43
CA GLY A 355 -25.30 31.63 -6.39
C GLY A 355 -23.88 32.22 -6.47
N ASP A 356 -23.17 32.36 -5.34
CA ASP A 356 -21.80 32.89 -5.31
C ASP A 356 -20.91 32.23 -4.23
N ILE A 357 -20.24 31.13 -4.59
CA ILE A 357 -19.17 30.52 -3.77
C ILE A 357 -18.08 31.52 -3.40
N VAL A 358 -17.76 32.42 -4.34
CA VAL A 358 -16.75 33.46 -4.15
C VAL A 358 -17.13 34.36 -2.98
N LEU A 359 -18.42 34.69 -2.85
CA LEU A 359 -18.92 35.53 -1.75
C LEU A 359 -18.85 34.80 -0.42
N GLN A 360 -19.18 33.50 -0.36
CA GLN A 360 -19.06 32.72 0.87
C GLN A 360 -17.60 32.57 1.33
N LEU A 361 -16.69 32.24 0.42
CA LEU A 361 -15.25 32.16 0.70
C LEU A 361 -14.69 33.52 1.13
N ARG A 362 -15.14 34.62 0.52
CA ARG A 362 -14.75 35.99 0.93
C ARG A 362 -15.29 36.38 2.30
N ARG A 363 -16.54 36.05 2.63
CA ARG A 363 -17.16 36.33 3.93
C ARG A 363 -16.48 35.55 5.05
N ALA A 364 -16.25 34.25 4.86
CA ALA A 364 -15.52 33.42 5.82
C ALA A 364 -14.12 33.99 6.09
N ARG A 365 -13.42 34.41 5.03
CA ARG A 365 -12.12 35.09 5.16
C ARG A 365 -12.20 36.41 5.90
N GLN A 366 -13.19 37.25 5.61
CA GLN A 366 -13.36 38.54 6.31
C GLN A 366 -13.59 38.34 7.80
N LEU A 367 -14.42 37.36 8.17
CA LEU A 367 -14.67 36.98 9.57
C LEU A 367 -13.38 36.51 10.25
N GLU A 368 -12.63 35.57 9.64
CA GLU A 368 -11.37 35.10 10.22
C GLU A 368 -10.34 36.23 10.38
N GLN A 369 -10.22 37.13 9.40
CA GLN A 369 -9.32 38.29 9.47
C GLN A 369 -9.74 39.30 10.54
N MET A 370 -11.04 39.51 10.73
CA MET A 370 -11.55 40.35 11.82
C MET A 370 -11.24 39.71 13.18
N LEU A 371 -11.49 38.40 13.33
CA LEU A 371 -11.19 37.68 14.57
C LEU A 371 -9.70 37.68 14.90
N THR A 372 -8.81 37.47 13.93
CA THR A 372 -7.36 37.55 14.16
C THR A 372 -6.88 38.96 14.50
N LYS A 373 -7.48 40.00 13.89
CA LYS A 373 -7.19 41.39 14.25
C LYS A 373 -7.67 41.75 15.66
N LEU A 374 -8.81 41.20 16.10
CA LEU A 374 -9.38 41.41 17.44
C LEU A 374 -8.62 40.65 18.54
N ARG A 375 -7.92 39.56 18.19
CA ARG A 375 -7.15 38.74 19.14
C ARG A 375 -6.08 39.53 19.91
N LYS A 376 -5.37 40.46 19.25
CA LYS A 376 -4.32 41.28 19.89
C LYS A 376 -4.88 42.35 20.84
N PRO A 377 -5.86 43.19 20.43
CA PRO A 377 -6.56 44.11 21.33
C PRO A 377 -7.21 43.38 22.51
N MET A 378 -7.86 42.24 22.29
CA MET A 378 -8.47 41.45 23.37
C MET A 378 -7.43 40.94 24.36
N ALA A 379 -6.33 40.34 23.90
CA ALA A 379 -5.25 39.91 24.79
C ALA A 379 -4.66 41.08 25.61
N ARG A 380 -4.61 42.29 25.02
CA ARG A 380 -4.14 43.49 25.71
C ARG A 380 -5.15 44.02 26.74
N LEU A 381 -6.44 43.94 26.44
CA LEU A 381 -7.52 44.24 27.39
C LEU A 381 -7.48 43.28 28.59
N LEU A 382 -7.35 41.98 28.33
CA LEU A 382 -7.19 40.93 29.35
C LEU A 382 -5.96 41.19 30.24
N TYR A 383 -4.82 41.53 29.64
CA TYR A 383 -3.61 41.88 30.38
C TYR A 383 -3.79 43.13 31.27
N LEU A 384 -4.45 44.17 30.75
CA LEU A 384 -4.73 45.39 31.52
C LEU A 384 -5.72 45.12 32.66
N GLN A 385 -6.71 44.26 32.44
CA GLN A 385 -7.69 43.86 33.43
C GLN A 385 -7.05 43.06 34.57
N GLN A 386 -6.17 42.10 34.25
CA GLN A 386 -5.41 41.33 35.24
C GLN A 386 -4.48 42.22 36.06
N LYS A 387 -3.83 43.21 35.42
CA LYS A 387 -3.00 44.20 36.13
C LYS A 387 -3.81 45.10 37.06
N LEU A 388 -5.05 45.44 36.68
CA LEU A 388 -5.97 46.20 37.51
C LEU A 388 -6.46 45.40 38.73
N GLN A 389 -6.63 44.08 38.60
CA GLN A 389 -6.95 43.18 39.72
C GLN A 389 -5.81 43.10 40.75
N ASP A 390 -4.55 43.16 40.31
CA ASP A 390 -3.37 43.09 41.18
C ASP A 390 -3.12 44.39 41.97
N GLU A 391 -3.77 45.51 41.61
CA GLU A 391 -3.69 46.77 42.36
C GLU A 391 -4.73 46.81 43.50
N ALA A 392 -4.25 46.88 44.74
CA ALA A 392 -4.94 46.46 45.97
C ALA A 392 -6.20 47.25 46.43
N HIS A 393 -6.74 48.19 45.64
CA HIS A 393 -7.83 49.07 46.07
C HIS A 393 -8.90 49.31 44.99
N LEU A 394 -9.62 48.26 44.60
CA LEU A 394 -10.83 48.40 43.78
C LEU A 394 -12.08 48.58 44.66
N LEU A 395 -12.94 49.52 44.30
CA LEU A 395 -14.23 49.72 44.98
C LEU A 395 -15.20 48.55 44.68
N PRO A 396 -16.17 48.25 45.55
CA PRO A 396 -17.11 47.13 45.36
C PRO A 396 -17.83 47.12 44.01
N ILE A 397 -18.28 48.30 43.53
CA ILE A 397 -18.90 48.47 42.21
C ILE A 397 -17.95 48.15 41.05
N GLN A 398 -16.64 48.38 41.22
CA GLN A 398 -15.64 48.06 40.21
C GLN A 398 -15.34 46.55 40.17
N GLN A 399 -15.42 45.86 41.32
CA GLN A 399 -15.31 44.41 41.38
C GLN A 399 -16.51 43.73 40.70
N GLU A 400 -17.71 44.27 40.89
CA GLU A 400 -18.94 43.76 40.30
C GLU A 400 -18.98 43.94 38.77
N LEU A 401 -18.63 45.14 38.27
CA LEU A 401 -18.47 45.40 36.84
C LEU A 401 -17.36 44.54 36.20
N MET A 402 -16.29 44.24 36.93
CA MET A 402 -15.22 43.36 36.44
C MET A 402 -15.67 41.90 36.32
N ALA A 403 -16.45 41.40 37.28
CA ALA A 403 -17.03 40.05 37.22
C ALA A 403 -18.01 39.90 36.05
N GLU A 404 -18.79 40.95 35.76
CA GLU A 404 -19.72 40.98 34.63
C GLU A 404 -18.99 40.97 33.27
N VAL A 405 -17.89 41.72 33.18
CA VAL A 405 -16.99 41.73 32.02
C VAL A 405 -16.27 40.37 31.85
N GLU A 406 -15.81 39.73 32.92
CA GLU A 406 -15.26 38.36 32.88
C GLU A 406 -16.31 37.35 32.39
N GLY A 407 -17.56 37.46 32.82
CA GLY A 407 -18.67 36.63 32.33
C GLY A 407 -18.85 36.74 30.82
N LEU A 408 -18.90 37.97 30.29
CA LEU A 408 -19.00 38.24 28.86
C LEU A 408 -17.77 37.72 28.08
N TYR A 409 -16.56 37.83 28.63
CA TYR A 409 -15.35 37.26 28.02
C TYR A 409 -15.37 35.73 27.98
N THR A 410 -15.91 35.08 29.01
CA THR A 410 -15.99 33.62 29.08
C THR A 410 -16.99 33.08 28.06
N GLU A 411 -18.09 33.79 27.81
CA GLU A 411 -19.02 33.49 26.72
C GLU A 411 -18.37 33.66 25.34
N VAL A 412 -17.68 34.78 25.10
CA VAL A 412 -16.99 35.04 23.82
C VAL A 412 -15.87 34.02 23.57
N ALA A 413 -15.11 33.65 24.59
CA ALA A 413 -14.07 32.63 24.50
C ALA A 413 -14.64 31.23 24.20
N LYS A 414 -15.74 30.83 24.86
CA LYS A 414 -16.46 29.58 24.52
C LYS A 414 -16.94 29.57 23.07
N THR A 415 -17.44 30.71 22.57
CA THR A 415 -17.96 30.83 21.20
C THR A 415 -16.85 30.85 20.13
N ILE A 416 -15.60 31.17 20.50
CA ILE A 416 -14.45 31.28 19.58
C ILE A 416 -13.55 30.03 19.60
N TRP A 417 -13.51 29.28 20.71
CA TRP A 417 -12.51 28.22 20.95
C TRP A 417 -13.05 26.80 21.08
N GLU A 418 -14.36 26.59 21.19
CA GLU A 418 -14.98 25.29 20.94
C GLU A 418 -15.44 25.23 19.47
N PRO A 419 -15.03 24.22 18.68
CA PRO A 419 -15.43 24.07 17.27
C PRO A 419 -16.92 23.72 17.09
#